data_AF-A0AAW7EC58-F1
#
_entry.id   AF-A0AAW7EC58-F1
#
_cell.length_a   1.000
_cell.length_b   1.000
_cell.length_c   1.000
_cell.angle_alpha   90.00
_cell.angle_beta   90.00
_cell.angle_gamma   90.00
#
_symmetry.space_group_name_H-M   'P 1'
#
loop_
_entity.id
_entity.type
_entity.pdbx_description
1 polymer ?
#
loop_
_entity_poly.entity_id
_entity_poly.type
_entity_poly.pdbx_seq_one_letter_code
_entity_poly.pdbx_strand_id
1 'polypeptide(L)'
;MKIENNPTEKKVVFTILLGAITVSLNNSALNPALPEFMQIFQIGPVLASWILSAFMLAMCLTLPVTGYLSHSLGKRRIYLIGLALFILGSFLGSIAHNIYLVIFARSIQGIASGLILPLSLPFIFSVTQTQKRGRITSLWASVVMFSLAIGPFLGAIILSLSSWEMLFLINVPLSLIAFSLATKNLPKDEATNRNNAFDWIGFSLISFGLGYLIWTCHQLKSWQEMMSNSNLLALVLAFGCLLFFIFY
;
A
#
# COMPACT_ATOMS: atom_id res chain seq x y z
N MET A 1 26.30 15.71 23.12
CA MET A 1 24.95 15.12 23.21
C MET A 1 25.06 13.64 22.79
N LYS A 2 25.31 12.73 23.75
CA LYS A 2 25.56 11.31 23.45
C LYS A 2 24.23 10.68 23.03
N ILE A 3 24.15 10.29 21.76
CA ILE A 3 23.07 9.48 21.22
C ILE A 3 23.17 8.13 21.95
N GLU A 4 22.31 7.88 22.92
CA GLU A 4 22.14 6.52 23.45
C GLU A 4 21.79 5.60 22.28
N ASN A 5 22.75 4.73 21.97
CA ASN A 5 22.63 3.67 20.98
C ASN A 5 21.72 2.59 21.57
N ASN A 6 20.41 2.77 21.53
CA ASN A 6 19.48 1.71 21.92
C ASN A 6 19.44 0.66 20.79
N PRO A 7 19.99 -0.55 20.98
CA PRO A 7 20.02 -1.58 19.94
C PRO A 7 18.62 -2.05 19.54
N THR A 8 17.64 -1.93 20.43
CA THR A 8 16.23 -2.28 20.16
C THR A 8 15.59 -1.26 19.22
N GLU A 9 15.83 0.04 19.42
CA GLU A 9 15.35 1.11 18.54
C GLU A 9 15.83 0.88 17.10
N LYS A 10 17.12 0.62 16.92
CA LYS A 10 17.71 0.37 15.59
C LYS A 10 17.09 -0.84 14.89
N LYS A 11 16.86 -1.94 15.62
CA LYS A 11 16.25 -3.16 15.07
C LYS A 11 14.82 -2.90 14.59
N VAL A 12 14.01 -2.20 15.39
CA VAL A 12 12.63 -1.85 15.01
C VAL A 12 12.62 -0.92 13.81
N VAL A 13 13.41 0.16 13.83
CA VAL A 13 13.48 1.11 12.71
C VAL A 13 13.91 0.42 11.43
N PHE A 14 14.97 -0.39 11.45
CA PHE A 14 15.42 -1.14 10.29
C PHE A 14 14.33 -2.08 9.75
N THR A 15 13.65 -2.80 10.65
CA THR A 15 12.56 -3.72 10.27
C THR A 15 11.42 -2.99 9.58
N ILE A 16 10.99 -1.85 10.13
CA ILE A 16 9.91 -1.03 9.57
C ILE A 16 10.33 -0.42 8.22
N LEU A 17 11.56 0.08 8.10
CA LEU A 17 12.08 0.61 6.84
C LEU A 17 12.10 -0.47 5.76
N LEU A 18 12.49 -1.71 6.08
CA LEU A 18 12.50 -2.82 5.12
C LEU A 18 11.08 -3.16 4.63
N GLY A 19 10.09 -3.16 5.52
CA GLY A 19 8.68 -3.28 5.14
C GLY A 19 8.18 -2.13 4.25
N ALA A 20 8.56 -0.89 4.57
CA ALA A 20 8.21 0.28 3.76
C ALA A 20 8.86 0.25 2.36
N ILE A 21 10.13 -0.16 2.25
CA ILE A 21 10.83 -0.38 0.97
C ILE A 21 10.08 -1.42 0.15
N THR A 22 9.72 -2.55 0.76
CA THR A 22 9.01 -3.66 0.08
C THR A 22 7.74 -3.17 -0.61
N VAL A 23 6.91 -2.42 0.11
CA VAL A 23 5.65 -1.86 -0.41
C VAL A 23 5.91 -0.81 -1.49
N SER A 24 6.82 0.12 -1.23
CA SER A 24 7.03 1.30 -2.09
C SER A 24 7.71 0.92 -3.41
N LEU A 25 8.72 0.05 -3.34
CA LEU A 25 9.46 -0.44 -4.50
C LEU A 25 8.55 -1.27 -5.41
N ASN A 26 7.77 -2.21 -4.85
CA ASN A 26 6.80 -3.00 -5.61
C ASN A 26 5.83 -2.12 -6.40
N ASN A 27 5.24 -1.11 -5.75
CA ASN A 27 4.24 -0.27 -6.41
C ASN A 27 4.81 0.51 -7.59
N SER A 28 6.05 1.00 -7.48
CA SER A 28 6.65 1.82 -8.52
C SER A 28 7.32 1.01 -9.64
N ALA A 29 7.88 -0.17 -9.32
CA ALA A 29 8.55 -1.04 -10.30
C ALA A 29 7.61 -1.66 -11.35
N LEU A 30 6.30 -1.63 -11.10
CA LEU A 30 5.30 -2.22 -11.98
C LEU A 30 4.85 -1.28 -13.11
N ASN A 31 5.10 0.03 -12.98
CA ASN A 31 4.68 1.04 -13.97
C ASN A 31 5.24 0.77 -15.39
N PRO A 32 6.52 0.39 -15.57
CA PRO A 32 7.06 0.10 -16.91
C PRO A 32 6.47 -1.17 -17.56
N ALA A 33 5.80 -2.04 -16.80
CA ALA A 33 5.27 -3.32 -17.29
C ALA A 33 3.89 -3.19 -17.97
N LEU A 34 3.19 -2.05 -17.84
CA LEU A 34 1.85 -1.90 -18.41
C LEU A 34 1.77 -2.17 -19.92
N PRO A 35 2.69 -1.66 -20.77
CA PRO A 35 2.66 -1.95 -22.20
C PRO A 35 2.83 -3.45 -22.50
N GLU A 36 3.68 -4.14 -21.74
CA GLU A 36 3.90 -5.59 -21.87
C GLU A 36 2.65 -6.38 -21.49
N PHE A 37 1.97 -6.01 -20.41
CA PHE A 37 0.68 -6.60 -20.04
C PHE A 37 -0.38 -6.44 -21.14
N MET A 38 -0.43 -5.28 -21.78
CA MET A 38 -1.34 -5.03 -22.90
C MET A 38 -1.05 -5.96 -24.08
N GLN A 39 0.22 -6.21 -24.39
CA GLN A 39 0.63 -7.09 -25.48
C GLN A 39 0.37 -8.57 -25.15
N ILE A 40 0.79 -9.04 -23.98
CA ILE A 40 0.69 -10.46 -23.59
C ILE A 40 -0.77 -10.88 -23.41
N PHE A 41 -1.57 -10.08 -22.71
CA PHE A 41 -2.97 -10.40 -22.45
C PHE A 41 -3.93 -9.90 -23.52
N GLN A 42 -3.43 -9.21 -24.55
CA GLN A 42 -4.23 -8.62 -25.64
C GLN A 42 -5.39 -7.75 -25.12
N ILE A 43 -5.08 -6.87 -24.17
CA ILE A 43 -6.08 -6.02 -23.49
C ILE A 43 -5.92 -4.55 -23.87
N GLY A 44 -7.04 -3.83 -23.80
CA GLY A 44 -7.05 -2.38 -23.97
C GLY A 44 -6.46 -1.61 -22.77
N PRO A 45 -6.11 -0.32 -22.96
CA PRO A 45 -5.46 0.50 -21.93
C PRO A 45 -6.33 0.70 -20.67
N VAL A 46 -7.66 0.72 -20.83
CA VAL A 46 -8.61 0.85 -19.70
C VAL A 46 -8.54 -0.34 -18.76
N LEU A 47 -8.33 -1.56 -19.27
CA LEU A 47 -8.21 -2.75 -18.42
C LEU A 47 -6.81 -2.83 -17.80
N ALA A 48 -5.77 -2.42 -18.54
CA ALA A 48 -4.41 -2.37 -18.02
C ALA A 48 -4.23 -1.37 -16.87
N SER A 49 -4.91 -0.21 -16.91
CA SER A 49 -4.81 0.80 -15.85
C SER A 49 -5.34 0.29 -14.49
N TRP A 50 -6.26 -0.69 -14.49
CA TRP A 50 -6.73 -1.34 -13.26
C TRP A 50 -5.64 -2.07 -12.48
N ILE A 51 -4.51 -2.44 -13.09
CA ILE A 51 -3.37 -3.05 -12.38
C ILE A 51 -2.82 -2.12 -11.29
N LEU A 52 -2.76 -0.82 -11.58
CA LEU A 52 -2.30 0.20 -10.63
C LEU A 52 -3.46 0.70 -9.76
N SER A 53 -4.60 1.00 -10.39
CA SER A 53 -5.76 1.57 -9.69
C SER A 53 -6.34 0.66 -8.63
N ALA A 54 -6.43 -0.67 -8.89
CA ALA A 54 -6.95 -1.62 -7.90
C ALA A 54 -6.09 -1.71 -6.64
N PHE A 55 -4.77 -1.66 -6.79
CA PHE A 55 -3.84 -1.58 -5.65
C PHE A 55 -4.08 -0.30 -4.83
N MET A 56 -4.15 0.86 -5.49
CA MET A 56 -4.34 2.13 -4.81
C MET A 56 -5.69 2.20 -4.08
N LEU A 57 -6.77 1.74 -4.72
CA LEU A 57 -8.08 1.63 -4.08
C LEU A 57 -8.03 0.77 -2.84
N ALA A 58 -7.56 -0.47 -2.99
CA ALA A 58 -7.49 -1.42 -1.90
C ALA A 58 -6.65 -0.87 -0.74
N MET A 59 -5.53 -0.21 -1.04
CA MET A 59 -4.71 0.47 -0.04
C MET A 59 -5.49 1.56 0.68
N CYS A 60 -6.09 2.50 -0.04
CA CYS A 60 -6.81 3.63 0.55
C CYS A 60 -8.01 3.19 1.41
N LEU A 61 -8.80 2.20 0.95
CA LEU A 61 -9.92 1.65 1.72
C LEU A 61 -9.47 0.95 3.00
N THR A 62 -8.26 0.39 3.00
CA THR A 62 -7.73 -0.34 4.14
C THR A 62 -7.10 0.58 5.20
N LEU A 63 -6.70 1.80 4.85
CA LEU A 63 -6.13 2.77 5.81
C LEU A 63 -7.01 3.00 7.06
N PRO A 64 -8.30 3.39 6.95
CA PRO A 64 -9.16 3.59 8.13
C PRO A 64 -9.43 2.29 8.89
N VAL A 65 -9.56 1.18 8.17
CA VAL A 65 -9.77 -0.16 8.74
C VAL A 65 -8.59 -0.56 9.63
N THR A 66 -7.37 -0.19 9.23
CA THR A 66 -6.15 -0.50 9.98
C THR A 66 -6.15 0.13 11.36
N GLY A 67 -6.61 1.38 11.48
CA GLY A 67 -6.73 2.06 12.78
C GLY A 67 -7.59 1.27 13.75
N TYR A 68 -8.77 0.85 13.31
CA TYR A 68 -9.68 0.03 14.09
C TYR A 68 -9.09 -1.35 14.43
N LEU A 69 -8.65 -2.10 13.42
CA LEU A 69 -8.12 -3.45 13.59
C LEU A 69 -6.88 -3.49 14.47
N SER A 70 -5.99 -2.50 14.35
CA SER A 70 -4.77 -2.45 15.15
C SER A 70 -5.02 -2.14 16.62
N HIS A 71 -6.11 -1.44 16.93
CA HIS A 71 -6.53 -1.17 18.29
C HIS A 71 -7.24 -2.38 18.93
N SER A 72 -8.06 -3.11 18.16
CA SER A 72 -8.83 -4.26 18.64
C SER A 72 -8.05 -5.58 18.66
N LEU A 73 -7.22 -5.85 17.64
CA LEU A 73 -6.50 -7.11 17.48
C LEU A 73 -4.99 -7.01 17.80
N GLY A 74 -4.49 -5.78 18.01
CA GLY A 74 -3.08 -5.50 18.27
C GLY A 74 -2.32 -5.07 17.01
N LYS A 75 -1.45 -4.07 17.17
CA LYS A 75 -0.67 -3.47 16.06
C LYS A 75 0.26 -4.49 15.42
N ARG A 76 0.92 -5.34 16.20
CA ARG A 76 1.94 -6.29 15.70
C ARG A 76 1.26 -7.39 14.92
N ARG A 77 0.13 -7.90 15.43
CA ARG A 77 -0.67 -8.89 14.71
C ARG A 77 -1.13 -8.35 13.35
N ILE A 78 -1.67 -7.14 13.30
CA ILE A 78 -2.13 -6.54 12.03
C ILE A 78 -0.98 -6.26 11.06
N TYR A 79 0.17 -5.80 11.55
CA TYR A 79 1.35 -5.60 10.70
C TYR A 79 1.86 -6.91 10.09
N LEU A 80 1.91 -7.99 10.88
CA LEU A 80 2.30 -9.32 10.39
C LEU A 80 1.28 -9.89 9.39
N ILE A 81 -0.03 -9.69 9.62
CA ILE A 81 -1.07 -10.04 8.65
C ILE A 81 -0.86 -9.27 7.34
N GLY A 82 -0.57 -7.97 7.41
CA GLY A 82 -0.24 -7.16 6.25
C GLY A 82 0.93 -7.75 5.45
N LEU A 83 2.04 -8.07 6.11
CA LEU A 83 3.19 -8.69 5.44
C LEU A 83 2.87 -10.07 4.85
N ALA A 84 2.08 -10.90 5.54
CA ALA A 84 1.64 -12.20 5.03
C ALA A 84 0.75 -12.06 3.79
N LEU A 85 -0.20 -11.11 3.81
CA LEU A 85 -1.02 -10.78 2.64
C LEU A 85 -0.17 -10.24 1.49
N PHE A 86 0.86 -9.44 1.78
CA PHE A 86 1.76 -8.95 0.74
C PHE A 86 2.54 -10.07 0.06
N ILE A 87 3.03 -11.04 0.84
CA ILE A 87 3.68 -12.26 0.32
C ILE A 87 2.69 -13.04 -0.55
N LEU A 88 1.47 -13.26 -0.06
CA LEU A 88 0.44 -14.01 -0.77
C LEU A 88 0.05 -13.32 -2.08
N GLY A 89 -0.17 -12.01 -2.07
CA GLY A 89 -0.45 -11.24 -3.29
C GLY A 89 0.72 -11.27 -4.27
N SER A 90 1.96 -11.20 -3.78
CA SER A 90 3.16 -11.32 -4.63
C SER A 90 3.27 -12.72 -5.25
N PHE A 91 3.00 -13.77 -4.49
CA PHE A 91 2.98 -15.13 -5.00
C PHE A 91 1.88 -15.33 -6.05
N LEU A 92 0.64 -14.89 -5.77
CA LEU A 92 -0.46 -14.98 -6.72
C LEU A 92 -0.18 -14.23 -8.03
N GLY A 93 0.42 -13.04 -7.93
CA GLY A 93 0.82 -12.27 -9.10
C GLY A 93 1.89 -12.96 -9.94
N SER A 94 2.82 -13.68 -9.30
CA SER A 94 3.88 -14.40 -10.02
C SER A 94 3.42 -15.61 -10.81
N ILE A 95 2.29 -16.21 -10.45
CA ILE A 95 1.72 -17.38 -11.12
C ILE A 95 0.51 -16.99 -11.98
N ALA A 96 0.31 -15.69 -12.23
CA ALA A 96 -0.90 -15.23 -12.89
C ALA A 96 -0.88 -15.56 -14.39
N HIS A 97 -1.93 -16.25 -14.85
CA HIS A 97 -2.08 -16.63 -16.26
C HIS A 97 -3.10 -15.75 -17.01
N ASN A 98 -3.70 -14.77 -16.32
CA ASN A 98 -4.61 -13.81 -16.92
C ASN A 98 -4.56 -12.49 -16.14
N ILE A 99 -5.01 -11.41 -16.81
CA ILE A 99 -5.03 -10.07 -16.24
C ILE A 99 -5.89 -9.95 -14.96
N TYR A 100 -7.00 -10.69 -14.86
CA TYR A 100 -7.88 -10.60 -13.71
C TYR A 100 -7.21 -11.11 -12.44
N LEU A 101 -6.40 -12.18 -12.54
CA LEU A 101 -5.60 -12.69 -11.43
C LEU A 101 -4.49 -11.72 -11.05
N VAL A 102 -3.88 -11.02 -12.02
CA VAL A 102 -2.94 -9.92 -11.73
C VAL A 102 -3.64 -8.79 -10.96
N ILE A 103 -4.81 -8.33 -11.41
CA ILE A 103 -5.59 -7.28 -10.73
C ILE A 103 -6.02 -7.72 -9.32
N PHE A 104 -6.40 -8.98 -9.16
CA PHE A 104 -6.76 -9.56 -7.86
C PHE A 104 -5.55 -9.61 -6.91
N ALA A 105 -4.41 -10.09 -7.39
CA ALA A 105 -3.15 -10.08 -6.66
C ALA A 105 -2.74 -8.66 -6.24
N ARG A 106 -2.90 -7.67 -7.12
CA ARG A 106 -2.67 -6.24 -6.85
C ARG A 106 -3.63 -5.69 -5.79
N SER A 107 -4.89 -6.08 -5.81
CA SER A 107 -5.85 -5.73 -4.76
C SER A 107 -5.39 -6.25 -3.39
N ILE A 108 -4.93 -7.51 -3.31
CA ILE A 108 -4.41 -8.10 -2.07
C ILE A 108 -3.16 -7.34 -1.58
N GLN A 109 -2.22 -7.04 -2.48
CA GLN A 109 -1.04 -6.22 -2.15
C GLN A 109 -1.43 -4.80 -1.69
N GLY A 110 -2.50 -4.23 -2.26
CA GLY A 110 -3.05 -2.94 -1.83
C GLY A 110 -3.58 -3.00 -0.41
N ILE A 111 -4.42 -3.99 -0.08
CA ILE A 111 -4.89 -4.23 1.30
C ILE A 111 -3.70 -4.36 2.24
N ALA A 112 -2.73 -5.20 1.91
CA ALA A 112 -1.51 -5.39 2.70
C ALA A 112 -0.76 -4.07 2.95
N SER A 113 -0.59 -3.25 1.92
CA SER A 113 0.08 -1.96 1.98
C SER A 113 -0.67 -0.96 2.87
N GLY A 114 -2.00 -0.98 2.80
CA GLY A 114 -2.88 -0.21 3.66
C GLY A 114 -2.80 -0.61 5.13
N LEU A 115 -2.44 -1.86 5.44
CA LEU A 115 -2.16 -2.31 6.82
C LEU A 115 -0.74 -1.92 7.30
N ILE A 116 0.27 -2.06 6.43
CA ILE A 116 1.70 -1.92 6.78
C ILE A 116 2.09 -0.46 7.01
N LEU A 117 1.73 0.43 6.08
CA LEU A 117 2.21 1.81 6.08
C LEU A 117 1.72 2.66 7.27
N PRO A 118 0.41 2.69 7.62
CA PRO A 118 -0.03 3.51 8.75
C PRO A 118 0.47 2.99 10.10
N LEU A 119 0.85 1.72 10.21
CA LEU A 119 1.45 1.15 11.42
C LEU A 119 2.95 1.39 11.56
N SER A 120 3.62 1.80 10.47
CA SER A 120 5.08 1.97 10.43
C SER A 120 5.59 3.00 11.44
N LEU A 121 5.12 4.25 11.35
CA LEU A 121 5.54 5.31 12.28
C LEU A 121 5.08 5.08 13.72
N PRO A 122 3.86 4.59 14.01
CA PRO A 122 3.47 4.18 15.36
C PRO A 122 4.43 3.17 16.01
N PHE A 123 4.93 2.18 15.26
CA PHE A 123 5.93 1.24 15.79
C PHE A 123 7.25 1.93 16.11
N ILE A 124 7.75 2.74 15.19
CA ILE A 124 8.98 3.52 15.42
C ILE A 124 8.83 4.41 16.66
N PHE A 125 7.74 5.15 16.76
CA PHE A 125 7.50 6.09 17.86
C PHE A 125 7.30 5.42 19.21
N SER A 126 6.92 4.14 19.25
CA SER A 126 6.84 3.35 20.49
C SER A 126 8.20 3.08 21.13
N VAL A 127 9.29 3.12 20.35
CA VAL A 127 10.66 2.85 20.82
C VAL A 127 11.61 4.05 20.69
N THR A 128 11.11 5.17 20.15
CA THR A 128 11.89 6.38 19.88
C THR A 128 11.47 7.55 20.78
N GLN A 129 12.46 8.18 21.41
CA GLN A 129 12.31 9.42 22.18
C GLN A 129 11.74 10.56 21.32
N THR A 130 10.84 11.37 21.87
CA THR A 130 10.10 12.43 21.16
C THR A 130 11.02 13.37 20.37
N GLN A 131 12.19 13.73 20.92
CA GLN A 131 13.16 14.64 20.29
C GLN A 131 13.77 14.10 18.99
N LYS A 132 13.82 12.77 18.83
CA LYS A 132 14.36 12.11 17.63
C LYS A 132 13.31 11.85 16.56
N ARG A 133 12.01 11.95 16.89
CA ARG A 133 10.90 11.55 15.99
C ARG A 133 10.95 12.31 14.66
N GLY A 134 11.24 13.61 14.66
CA GLY A 134 11.38 14.39 13.42
C GLY A 134 12.45 13.84 12.46
N ARG A 135 13.62 13.46 13.00
CA ARG A 135 14.72 12.85 12.21
C ARG A 135 14.37 11.47 11.70
N ILE A 136 13.63 10.66 12.46
CA ILE A 136 13.24 9.33 11.99
C ILE A 136 12.13 9.41 10.96
N THR A 137 11.18 10.33 11.13
CA THR A 137 10.14 10.58 10.12
C THR A 137 10.77 11.03 8.80
N SER A 138 11.77 11.92 8.83
CA SER A 138 12.46 12.33 7.60
C SER A 138 13.22 11.17 6.96
N LEU A 139 13.93 10.35 7.76
CA LEU A 139 14.58 9.14 7.25
C LEU A 139 13.59 8.17 6.61
N TRP A 140 12.47 7.89 7.28
CA TRP A 140 11.42 7.02 6.75
C TRP A 140 10.86 7.56 5.43
N ALA A 141 10.54 8.86 5.38
CA ALA A 141 10.03 9.51 4.17
C ALA A 141 11.07 9.46 3.03
N SER A 142 12.35 9.75 3.33
CA SER A 142 13.44 9.66 2.35
C SER A 142 13.57 8.24 1.78
N VAL A 143 13.51 7.21 2.62
CA VAL A 143 13.59 5.81 2.17
C VAL A 143 12.40 5.45 1.27
N VAL A 144 11.18 5.84 1.64
CA VAL A 144 9.98 5.62 0.83
C VAL A 144 10.10 6.32 -0.53
N MET A 145 10.46 7.60 -0.55
CA MET A 145 10.62 8.38 -1.78
C MET A 145 11.74 7.83 -2.68
N PHE A 146 12.87 7.45 -2.08
CA PHE A 146 13.98 6.86 -2.82
C PHE A 146 13.60 5.49 -3.41
N SER A 147 12.86 4.68 -2.67
CA SER A 147 12.33 3.40 -3.17
C SER A 147 11.37 3.60 -4.34
N LEU A 148 10.50 4.62 -4.27
CA LEU A 148 9.61 4.98 -5.39
C LEU A 148 10.40 5.46 -6.60
N ALA A 149 11.45 6.26 -6.41
CA ALA A 149 12.28 6.77 -7.50
C ALA A 149 13.07 5.67 -8.21
N ILE A 150 13.59 4.70 -7.45
CA ILE A 150 14.37 3.58 -8.00
C ILE A 150 13.47 2.51 -8.64
N GLY A 151 12.21 2.40 -8.20
CA GLY A 151 11.27 1.39 -8.68
C GLY A 151 11.25 1.20 -10.20
N PRO A 152 10.99 2.25 -11.02
CA PRO A 152 10.87 2.10 -12.47
C PRO A 152 12.17 1.66 -13.12
N PHE A 153 13.32 2.09 -12.58
CA PHE A 153 14.62 1.67 -13.07
C PHE A 153 14.85 0.17 -12.82
N LEU A 154 14.57 -0.32 -11.61
CA LEU A 154 14.63 -1.76 -11.31
C LEU A 154 13.62 -2.55 -12.13
N GLY A 155 12.40 -2.02 -12.30
CA GLY A 155 11.37 -2.61 -13.13
C GLY A 155 11.84 -2.80 -14.58
N ALA A 156 12.37 -1.74 -15.20
CA ALA A 156 12.90 -1.80 -16.55
C ALA A 156 14.06 -2.80 -16.70
N ILE A 157 14.97 -2.88 -15.72
CA ILE A 157 16.05 -3.88 -15.73
C ILE A 157 15.48 -5.28 -15.66
N ILE A 158 14.53 -5.55 -14.76
CA ILE A 158 13.92 -6.87 -14.62
C ILE A 158 13.21 -7.28 -15.92
N LEU A 159 12.47 -6.37 -16.55
CA LEU A 159 11.77 -6.63 -17.82
C LEU A 159 12.71 -6.81 -19.02
N SER A 160 13.92 -6.25 -18.97
CA SER A 160 14.91 -6.43 -20.04
C SER A 160 15.72 -7.72 -19.91
N LEU A 161 15.87 -8.25 -18.69
CA LEU A 161 16.63 -9.46 -18.41
C LEU A 161 15.74 -10.71 -18.21
N SER A 162 14.47 -10.50 -17.90
CA SER A 162 13.53 -11.55 -17.50
C SER A 162 12.09 -11.13 -17.83
N SER A 163 11.11 -11.84 -17.28
CA SER A 163 9.69 -11.64 -17.55
C SER A 163 9.00 -10.86 -16.43
N TRP A 164 7.81 -10.31 -16.72
CA TRP A 164 7.02 -9.51 -15.79
C TRP A 164 6.66 -10.25 -14.48
N GLU A 165 6.58 -11.58 -14.47
CA GLU A 165 6.31 -12.38 -13.26
C GLU A 165 7.39 -12.16 -12.20
N MET A 166 8.63 -11.89 -12.61
CA MET A 166 9.74 -11.61 -11.70
C MET A 166 9.55 -10.33 -10.91
N LEU A 167 8.80 -9.36 -11.45
CA LEU A 167 8.43 -8.14 -10.72
C LEU A 167 7.61 -8.45 -9.47
N PHE A 168 6.88 -9.57 -9.47
CA PHE A 168 6.15 -10.06 -8.30
C PHE A 168 7.02 -10.97 -7.44
N LEU A 169 7.73 -11.93 -8.04
CA LEU A 169 8.55 -12.90 -7.31
C LEU A 169 9.63 -12.25 -6.44
N ILE A 170 10.29 -11.19 -6.92
CA ILE A 170 11.37 -10.52 -6.18
C ILE A 170 10.89 -9.94 -4.84
N ASN A 171 9.59 -9.63 -4.73
CA ASN A 171 9.03 -9.11 -3.49
C ASN A 171 8.81 -10.21 -2.45
N VAL A 172 8.63 -11.47 -2.86
CA VAL A 172 8.40 -12.60 -1.95
C VAL A 172 9.57 -12.76 -0.95
N PRO A 173 10.84 -12.92 -1.37
CA PRO A 173 11.95 -13.04 -0.42
C PRO A 173 12.14 -11.78 0.43
N LEU A 174 11.98 -10.59 -0.17
CA LEU A 174 12.11 -9.33 0.57
C LEU A 174 11.05 -9.20 1.68
N SER A 175 9.81 -9.57 1.37
CA SER A 175 8.68 -9.57 2.32
C SER A 175 8.84 -10.65 3.39
N LEU A 176 9.38 -11.82 3.04
CA LEU A 176 9.69 -12.89 4.00
C LEU A 176 10.76 -12.46 5.00
N ILE A 177 11.79 -11.74 4.54
CA ILE A 177 12.82 -11.15 5.41
C ILE A 177 12.16 -10.10 6.33
N ALA A 178 11.34 -9.20 5.78
CA ALA A 178 10.59 -8.22 6.57
C ALA A 178 9.71 -8.90 7.64
N PHE A 179 9.00 -9.96 7.27
CA PHE A 179 8.14 -10.73 8.16
C PHE A 179 8.94 -11.40 9.28
N SER A 180 10.03 -12.07 8.94
CA SER A 180 10.92 -12.71 9.92
C SER A 180 11.50 -11.70 10.91
N LEU A 181 11.96 -10.54 10.41
CA LEU A 181 12.44 -9.46 11.28
C LEU A 181 11.33 -8.87 12.13
N ALA A 182 10.13 -8.69 11.57
CA ALA A 182 8.97 -8.17 12.29
C ALA A 182 8.53 -9.07 13.45
N THR A 183 8.52 -10.39 13.24
CA THR A 183 8.21 -11.35 14.31
C THR A 183 9.23 -11.32 15.45
N LYS A 184 10.50 -11.00 15.17
CA LYS A 184 11.56 -10.98 16.17
C LYS A 184 11.69 -9.64 16.87
N ASN A 185 11.58 -8.53 16.13
CA ASN A 185 11.99 -7.22 16.58
C ASN A 185 10.82 -6.33 17.05
N LEU A 186 9.59 -6.53 16.55
CA LEU A 186 8.48 -5.66 16.93
C LEU A 186 8.00 -5.94 18.36
N PRO A 187 7.67 -4.90 19.15
CA PRO A 187 7.06 -5.08 20.47
C PRO A 187 5.83 -5.98 20.40
N LYS A 188 5.64 -6.84 21.40
CA LYS A 188 4.44 -7.68 21.50
C LYS A 188 3.22 -6.79 21.77
N ASP A 189 2.06 -7.23 21.27
CA ASP A 189 0.81 -6.55 21.54
C ASP A 189 0.46 -6.66 23.04
N GLU A 190 0.08 -5.55 23.64
CA GLU A 190 -0.51 -5.53 24.97
C GLU A 190 -1.99 -5.89 24.88
N ALA A 191 -2.54 -6.51 25.93
CA ALA A 191 -3.95 -6.87 25.97
C ALA A 191 -4.82 -5.59 26.01
N THR A 192 -5.38 -5.19 24.87
CA THR A 192 -6.28 -4.04 24.79
C THR A 192 -7.73 -4.47 25.02
N ASN A 193 -8.24 -4.18 26.21
CA ASN A 193 -9.62 -4.45 26.61
C ASN A 193 -10.54 -3.26 26.27
N ARG A 194 -10.46 -2.74 25.03
CA ARG A 194 -11.25 -1.57 24.61
C ARG A 194 -12.18 -1.92 23.47
N ASN A 195 -13.47 -1.91 23.80
CA ASN A 195 -14.59 -2.12 22.88
C ASN A 195 -14.82 -0.83 22.07
N ASN A 196 -13.97 -0.55 21.06
CA ASN A 196 -14.26 0.51 20.10
C ASN A 196 -15.25 -0.02 19.06
N ALA A 197 -16.26 0.77 18.74
CA ALA A 197 -17.12 0.52 17.59
C ALA A 197 -16.37 0.91 16.30
N PHE A 198 -16.61 0.17 15.21
CA PHE A 198 -16.08 0.51 13.89
C PHE A 198 -16.90 1.66 13.29
N ASP A 199 -16.22 2.65 12.70
CA ASP A 199 -16.87 3.76 12.01
C ASP A 199 -17.33 3.35 10.61
N TRP A 200 -18.51 2.72 10.54
CA TRP A 200 -19.14 2.30 9.30
C TRP A 200 -19.50 3.48 8.38
N ILE A 201 -19.79 4.65 8.95
CA ILE A 201 -20.19 5.84 8.18
C ILE A 201 -18.96 6.39 7.48
N GLY A 202 -17.88 6.65 8.22
CA GLY A 202 -16.60 7.10 7.65
C GLY A 202 -16.05 6.13 6.61
N PHE A 203 -16.11 4.81 6.89
CA PHE A 203 -15.71 3.79 5.93
C PHE A 203 -16.55 3.79 4.64
N SER A 204 -17.87 3.97 4.74
CA SER A 204 -18.74 4.03 3.57
C SER A 204 -18.46 5.28 2.73
N LEU A 205 -18.28 6.43 3.37
CA LEU A 205 -18.00 7.70 2.70
C LEU A 205 -16.68 7.67 1.93
N ILE A 206 -15.60 7.19 2.53
CA ILE A 206 -14.33 7.06 1.83
C ILE A 206 -14.40 6.01 0.71
N SER A 207 -15.17 4.93 0.92
CA SER A 207 -15.37 3.88 -0.10
C SER A 207 -16.07 4.40 -1.34
N PHE A 208 -17.20 5.08 -1.17
CA PHE A 208 -17.91 5.68 -2.29
C PHE A 208 -17.13 6.84 -2.92
N GLY A 209 -16.53 7.71 -2.10
CA GLY A 209 -15.73 8.83 -2.57
C GLY A 209 -14.59 8.41 -3.51
N LEU A 210 -13.78 7.44 -3.09
CA LEU A 210 -12.69 6.91 -3.90
C LEU A 210 -13.18 6.09 -5.10
N GLY A 211 -14.24 5.28 -4.91
CA GLY A 211 -14.83 4.49 -5.99
C GLY A 211 -15.31 5.34 -7.15
N TYR A 212 -16.10 6.39 -6.88
CA TYR A 212 -16.58 7.33 -7.91
C TYR A 212 -15.44 8.12 -8.55
N LEU A 213 -14.44 8.53 -7.78
CA LEU A 213 -13.30 9.29 -8.29
C LEU A 213 -12.51 8.47 -9.33
N ILE A 214 -12.17 7.22 -9.00
CA ILE A 214 -11.41 6.36 -9.90
C ILE A 214 -12.24 5.91 -11.10
N TRP A 215 -13.51 5.56 -10.89
CA TRP A 215 -14.41 5.21 -11.98
C TRP A 215 -14.52 6.34 -13.01
N THR A 216 -14.65 7.58 -12.54
CA THR A 216 -14.71 8.74 -13.43
C THR A 216 -13.37 8.93 -14.14
N CYS A 217 -12.25 8.91 -13.41
CA CYS A 217 -10.91 9.10 -13.96
C CYS A 217 -10.58 8.11 -15.09
N HIS A 218 -10.97 6.83 -14.95
CA HIS A 218 -10.78 5.83 -16.00
C HIS A 218 -11.60 6.07 -17.28
N GLN A 219 -12.71 6.80 -17.18
CA GLN A 219 -13.55 7.11 -18.34
C GLN A 219 -13.14 8.39 -19.06
N LEU A 220 -12.29 9.23 -18.45
CA LEU A 220 -11.83 10.46 -19.05
C LEU A 220 -10.78 10.17 -20.13
N LYS A 221 -11.19 10.13 -21.40
CA LYS A 221 -10.26 10.07 -22.55
C LYS A 221 -10.02 11.46 -23.16
N SER A 222 -10.93 12.41 -22.91
CA SER A 222 -10.85 13.77 -23.42
C SER A 222 -11.48 14.80 -22.46
N TRP A 223 -11.13 16.08 -22.63
CA TRP A 223 -11.74 17.19 -21.90
C TRP A 223 -13.25 17.30 -22.10
N GLN A 224 -13.76 16.88 -23.27
CA GLN A 224 -15.19 16.91 -23.59
C GLN A 224 -15.98 15.85 -22.82
N GLU A 225 -15.41 14.66 -22.65
CA GLU A 225 -15.99 13.60 -21.82
C GLU A 225 -16.01 13.97 -20.34
N MET A 226 -15.05 14.79 -19.87
CA MET A 226 -15.06 15.34 -18.52
C MET A 226 -16.27 16.23 -18.27
N MET A 227 -16.70 16.99 -19.28
CA MET A 227 -17.87 17.86 -19.20
C MET A 227 -19.20 17.13 -19.45
N SER A 228 -19.18 15.80 -19.63
CA SER A 228 -20.41 15.01 -19.67
C SER A 228 -21.14 15.07 -18.33
N ASN A 229 -22.46 15.24 -18.36
CA ASN A 229 -23.31 15.34 -17.17
C ASN A 229 -23.12 14.14 -16.21
N SER A 230 -22.90 12.93 -16.75
CA SER A 230 -22.68 11.72 -15.92
C SER A 230 -21.36 11.77 -15.16
N ASN A 231 -20.30 12.26 -15.78
CA ASN A 231 -18.96 12.32 -15.21
C ASN A 231 -18.83 13.49 -14.23
N LEU A 232 -19.45 14.63 -14.54
CA LEU A 232 -19.54 15.76 -13.60
C LEU A 232 -20.29 15.36 -12.33
N LEU A 233 -21.42 14.66 -12.46
CA LEU A 233 -22.19 14.20 -11.31
C LEU A 233 -21.39 13.21 -10.46
N ALA A 234 -20.69 12.26 -11.08
CA ALA A 234 -19.83 11.32 -10.37
C ALA A 234 -18.65 12.03 -9.66
N LEU A 235 -18.04 13.05 -10.27
CA LEU A 235 -17.01 13.87 -9.61
C LEU A 235 -17.58 14.65 -8.42
N VAL A 236 -18.73 15.30 -8.58
CA VAL A 236 -19.38 16.05 -7.49
C VAL A 236 -19.73 15.11 -6.33
N LEU A 237 -20.25 13.93 -6.60
CA LEU A 237 -20.52 12.91 -5.57
C LEU A 237 -19.22 12.43 -4.90
N ALA A 238 -18.18 12.17 -5.69
CA ALA A 238 -16.88 11.76 -5.17
C ALA A 238 -16.30 12.81 -4.20
N PHE A 239 -16.23 14.07 -4.63
CA PHE A 239 -15.75 15.17 -3.81
C PHE A 239 -16.67 15.43 -2.61
N GLY A 240 -17.99 15.33 -2.78
CA GLY A 240 -18.97 15.47 -1.71
C GLY A 240 -18.78 14.44 -0.60
N CYS A 241 -18.63 13.16 -0.96
CA CYS A 241 -18.34 12.10 0.01
C CYS A 241 -17.00 12.29 0.72
N LEU A 242 -15.95 12.69 -0.01
CA LEU A 242 -14.62 12.91 0.58
C LEU A 242 -14.58 14.15 1.49
N LEU A 243 -15.25 15.25 1.11
CA LEU A 243 -15.36 16.44 1.96
C LEU A 243 -16.18 16.13 3.21
N PHE A 244 -17.30 15.43 3.06
CA PHE A 244 -18.12 15.06 4.22
C PHE A 244 -17.35 14.14 5.18
N PHE A 245 -16.54 13.22 4.67
CA PHE A 245 -15.63 12.41 5.50
C PHE A 245 -14.61 13.25 6.30
N ILE A 246 -14.13 14.38 5.78
CA ILE A 246 -13.18 15.25 6.48
C ILE A 246 -13.87 16.03 7.61
N PHE A 247 -15.15 16.37 7.45
CA PHE A 247 -15.89 17.24 8.39
C PHE A 247 -16.85 16.50 9.33
N TYR A 248 -17.04 15.19 9.16
CA TYR A 248 -17.81 14.31 10.04
C TYR A 248 -17.00 13.89 11.27
#